data_AF-A0A0F9HJB3-F1
#
_entry.id   AF-A0A0F9HJB3-F1
#
_cell.length_a   1.000
_cell.length_b   1.000
_cell.length_c   1.000
_cell.angle_alpha   90.00
_cell.angle_beta   90.00
_cell.angle_gamma   90.00
#
_symmetry.space_group_name_H-M   'P 1'
#
loop_
_entity.id
_entity.type
_entity.pdbx_description
1 polymer ?
#
loop_
_entity_poly.entity_id
_entity_poly.type
_entity_poly.pdbx_seq_one_letter_code
_entity_poly.pdbx_strand_id
1 'polypeptide(L)'
;YVIDLFVSLDPAEIEEVHLFVRTDTTRSFQEFTLRGQYGRDRYILTEEQLGDSLVAYFFLLSRRDYGLVGYPRDQGAGIQPFQVQVVEPTLEFFQGRRRE
;
A
#
# COMPACT_ATOMS: atom_id res chain seq x y z
N TYR A 1 -4.97 0.24 -9.99
CA TYR A 1 -5.24 0.69 -8.59
C TYR A 1 -3.98 1.38 -8.06
N VAL A 2 -4.10 2.49 -7.34
CA VAL A 2 -2.95 3.27 -6.86
C VAL A 2 -2.76 3.01 -5.36
N ILE A 3 -1.56 2.59 -4.98
CA ILE A 3 -1.13 2.45 -3.59
C ILE A 3 -0.14 3.59 -3.31
N ASP A 4 -0.50 4.46 -2.36
CA ASP A 4 0.36 5.55 -1.89
C ASP A 4 0.69 5.33 -0.42
N LEU A 5 1.96 5.53 -0.07
CA LEU A 5 2.41 5.76 1.29
C LEU A 5 2.80 7.23 1.45
N PHE A 6 2.21 7.87 2.45
CA PHE A 6 2.61 9.19 2.91
C PHE A 6 3.33 9.02 4.23
N VAL A 7 4.58 9.44 4.29
CA VAL A 7 5.40 9.29 5.49
C VAL A 7 5.60 10.67 6.12
N SER A 8 5.24 10.80 7.39
CA SER A 8 5.49 12.02 8.18
C SER A 8 6.88 12.05 8.82
N LEU A 9 7.69 11.02 8.60
CA LEU A 9 9.09 10.98 8.99
C LEU A 9 9.92 11.87 8.06
N ASP A 10 11.02 12.40 8.57
CA ASP A 10 11.99 13.10 7.74
C ASP A 10 12.50 12.14 6.63
N PRO A 11 12.37 12.49 5.33
CA PRO A 11 12.90 11.68 4.24
C PRO A 11 14.39 11.37 4.37
N ALA A 12 15.15 12.21 5.09
CA ALA A 12 16.57 11.96 5.36
C ALA A 12 16.81 10.78 6.31
N GLU A 13 15.81 10.37 7.10
CA GLU A 13 15.89 9.23 8.02
C GLU A 13 15.57 7.89 7.34
N ILE A 14 14.83 7.92 6.25
CA ILE A 14 14.41 6.72 5.51
C ILE A 14 15.52 6.33 4.54
N GLU A 15 15.89 5.05 4.57
CA GLU A 15 16.85 4.47 3.63
C GLU A 15 16.11 3.84 2.45
N GLU A 16 15.10 3.00 2.74
CA GLU A 16 14.34 2.30 1.71
C GLU A 16 12.90 2.05 2.16
N VAL A 17 12.00 1.99 1.18
CA VAL A 17 10.59 1.64 1.39
C VAL A 17 10.27 0.43 0.51
N HIS A 18 9.75 -0.61 1.13
CA HIS A 18 9.29 -1.82 0.45
C HIS A 18 7.78 -1.96 0.62
N LEU A 19 7.10 -2.23 -0.49
CA LEU A 19 5.69 -2.57 -0.53
C LEU A 19 5.56 -4.07 -0.76
N PHE A 20 4.77 -4.72 0.08
CA PHE A 20 4.40 -6.12 -0.05
C PHE A 20 2.94 -6.20 -0.48
N VAL A 21 2.66 -6.78 -1.65
CA VAL A 21 1.29 -6.94 -2.19
C VAL A 21 0.96 -8.40 -2.42
N ARG A 22 -0.25 -8.81 -2.06
CA ARG A 22 -0.84 -10.09 -2.41
C ARG A 22 -2.25 -9.87 -2.93
N THR A 23 -2.55 -10.37 -4.12
CA THR A 23 -3.90 -10.53 -4.67
C THR A 23 -4.40 -11.95 -4.45
N ASP A 24 -5.69 -12.21 -4.67
CA ASP A 24 -6.23 -13.59 -4.61
C ASP A 24 -5.63 -14.54 -5.68
N THR A 25 -5.14 -13.99 -6.79
CA THR A 25 -4.42 -14.71 -7.85
C THR A 25 -2.99 -15.07 -7.44
N THR A 26 -2.44 -14.45 -6.39
CA THR A 26 -1.07 -14.69 -5.91
C THR A 26 -1.06 -15.45 -4.59
N ARG A 27 -0.23 -16.50 -4.49
CA ARG A 27 -0.14 -17.33 -3.26
C ARG A 27 0.66 -16.67 -2.14
N SER A 28 1.59 -15.78 -2.47
CA SER A 28 2.50 -15.11 -1.54
C SER A 28 2.54 -13.61 -1.80
N PHE A 29 2.98 -12.85 -0.80
CA PHE A 29 3.28 -11.43 -1.00
C PHE A 29 4.44 -11.28 -1.98
N GLN A 30 4.28 -10.38 -2.93
CA GLN A 30 5.30 -9.90 -3.84
C GLN A 30 5.87 -8.60 -3.29
N GLU A 31 7.19 -8.46 -3.33
CA GLU A 31 7.92 -7.31 -2.82
C GLU A 31 8.27 -6.33 -3.94
N PHE A 32 8.06 -5.04 -3.68
CA PHE A 32 8.41 -3.95 -4.57
C PHE A 32 9.13 -2.86 -3.81
N THR A 33 10.36 -2.57 -4.20
CA THR A 33 11.08 -1.41 -3.71
C THR A 33 10.48 -0.14 -4.30
N LEU A 34 10.06 0.77 -3.43
CA LEU A 34 9.55 2.07 -3.80
C LEU A 34 10.67 3.11 -3.72
N ARG A 35 10.68 4.01 -4.69
CA ARG A 35 11.56 5.18 -4.71
C ARG A 35 10.71 6.42 -4.79
N GLY A 36 10.20 6.84 -3.65
CA GLY A 36 9.40 8.03 -3.50
C GLY A 36 10.22 9.31 -3.68
N GLN A 37 9.50 10.39 -3.96
CA GLN A 37 10.03 11.75 -3.88
C GLN A 37 9.11 12.56 -2.98
N TYR A 38 9.68 13.50 -2.23
CA TYR A 38 8.93 14.45 -1.39
C TYR A 38 8.00 13.77 -0.35
N GLY A 39 8.47 12.70 0.31
CA GLY A 39 7.72 12.02 1.37
C GLY A 39 6.54 11.16 0.87
N ARG A 40 6.54 10.83 -0.43
CA ARG A 40 5.49 10.05 -1.07
C ARG A 40 6.07 8.93 -1.92
N ASP A 41 5.77 7.71 -1.49
CA ASP A 41 6.12 6.48 -2.19
C ASP A 41 4.87 5.92 -2.86
N ARG A 42 4.93 5.73 -4.18
CA ARG A 42 3.78 5.30 -5.00
C ARG A 42 4.08 4.02 -5.74
N TYR A 43 3.12 3.11 -5.73
CA TYR A 43 3.03 1.97 -6.63
C TYR A 43 1.70 1.97 -7.38
N ILE A 44 1.74 1.61 -8.66
CA ILE A 44 0.54 1.47 -9.50
C ILE A 44 0.42 0.00 -9.87
N LEU A 45 -0.62 -0.65 -9.34
CA LEU A 45 -0.99 -2.00 -9.78
C LEU A 45 -1.66 -1.92 -11.15
N THR A 46 -1.11 -2.67 -12.10
CA THR A 46 -1.67 -2.83 -13.46
C THR A 46 -2.92 -3.70 -13.43
N GLU A 47 -3.74 -3.63 -14.48
CA GLU A 47 -4.93 -4.48 -14.61
C GLU A 47 -4.58 -5.97 -14.59
N GLU A 48 -3.46 -6.35 -15.22
CA GLU A 48 -2.95 -7.73 -15.23
C GLU A 48 -2.61 -8.23 -13.81
N GLN A 49 -2.09 -7.35 -12.95
CA GLN A 49 -1.80 -7.68 -11.56
C GLN A 49 -3.06 -7.72 -10.69
N LEU A 50 -4.08 -6.95 -11.07
CA LEU A 50 -5.29 -6.74 -10.28
C LEU A 50 -6.34 -7.83 -10.44
N GLY A 51 -6.57 -8.36 -11.65
CA GLY A 51 -7.72 -9.25 -11.89
C GLY A 51 -9.03 -8.72 -11.28
N ASP A 52 -9.88 -9.63 -10.77
CA ASP A 52 -11.10 -9.33 -9.99
C ASP A 52 -10.85 -9.29 -8.46
N SER A 53 -9.67 -8.84 -8.04
CA SER A 53 -9.08 -9.36 -6.80
C SER A 53 -9.33 -8.54 -5.54
N LEU A 54 -9.42 -9.26 -4.43
CA LEU A 54 -9.06 -8.76 -3.09
C LEU A 54 -7.55 -8.50 -3.05
N VAL A 55 -7.15 -7.26 -2.76
CA VAL A 55 -5.75 -6.85 -2.63
C VAL A 55 -5.41 -6.69 -1.16
N ALA A 56 -4.40 -7.43 -0.69
CA ALA A 56 -3.81 -7.28 0.63
C ALA A 56 -2.42 -6.65 0.50
N TYR A 57 -2.11 -5.61 1.27
CA TYR A 57 -0.78 -4.98 1.22
C TYR A 57 -0.33 -4.31 2.51
N PHE A 58 0.99 -4.22 2.68
CA PHE A 58 1.64 -3.52 3.77
C PHE A 58 3.00 -2.96 3.32
N PHE A 59 3.57 -2.07 4.12
CA PHE A 59 4.87 -1.45 3.89
C PHE A 59 5.87 -1.85 4.97
N LEU A 60 7.12 -1.99 4.56
CA LEU A 60 8.29 -2.01 5.44
C LEU A 60 9.19 -0.84 5.08
N LEU A 61 9.55 -0.05 6.07
CA LEU A 61 10.48 1.07 5.94
C LEU A 61 11.76 0.71 6.69
N SER A 62 12.90 0.74 6.00
CA SER A 62 14.21 0.73 6.63
C SER A 62 14.65 2.16 6.89
N ARG A 63 15.12 2.40 8.10
CA ARG A 63 15.70 3.67 8.54
C ARG A 63 17.22 3.56 8.52
N ARG A 64 17.91 4.67 8.31
CA ARG A 64 19.39 4.73 8.28
C ARG A 64 20.06 4.32 9.59
N ASP A 65 19.31 4.32 10.69
CA ASP A 65 19.75 3.81 11.99
C ASP A 65 19.55 2.29 12.15
N TYR A 66 19.31 1.58 11.04
CA TYR A 66 18.97 0.15 10.97
C TYR A 66 17.62 -0.20 11.62
N GLY A 67 16.81 0.80 11.95
CA GLY A 67 15.44 0.59 12.42
C GLY A 67 14.53 0.08 11.30
N LEU A 68 13.67 -0.88 11.63
CA LEU A 68 12.63 -1.38 10.73
C LEU A 68 11.25 -0.98 11.25
N VAL A 69 10.43 -0.39 10.38
CA VAL A 69 9.07 0.04 10.69
C VAL A 69 8.11 -0.61 9.71
N GLY A 70 7.16 -1.40 10.23
CA GLY A 70 6.06 -1.92 9.43
C GLY A 70 4.82 -1.03 9.51
N TYR A 71 4.05 -0.97 8.43
CA TYR A 71 2.77 -0.25 8.39
C TYR A 71 1.75 -0.94 7.47
N PRO A 72 0.47 -1.09 7.85
CA PRO A 72 -0.12 -0.72 9.14
C PRO A 72 0.39 -1.59 10.30
N ARG A 73 0.41 -1.02 11.51
CA ARG A 73 0.63 -1.79 12.73
C ARG A 73 -0.70 -2.05 13.41
N ASP A 74 -0.88 -3.24 13.96
CA ASP A 74 -1.96 -3.53 14.90
C ASP A 74 -1.62 -3.00 16.31
N GLN A 75 -2.58 -3.13 17.22
CA GLN A 75 -2.43 -2.73 18.62
C GLN A 75 -1.35 -3.53 19.39
N GLY A 76 -0.93 -4.69 18.87
CA GLY A 76 0.10 -5.57 19.42
C GLY A 76 1.48 -5.39 18.78
N ALA A 77 1.69 -4.33 18.00
CA ALA A 77 2.92 -4.01 17.28
C ALA A 77 3.25 -4.93 16.08
N GLY A 78 2.36 -5.87 15.74
CA GLY A 78 2.41 -6.70 14.54
C GLY A 78 1.98 -5.92 13.29
N ILE A 79 2.36 -6.40 12.11
CA ILE A 79 1.93 -5.80 10.85
C ILE A 79 0.56 -6.37 10.48
N GLN A 80 -0.42 -5.50 10.29
CA GLN A 80 -1.75 -5.87 9.81
C GLN A 80 -1.94 -5.30 8.40
N PRO A 81 -1.86 -6.11 7.34
CA PRO A 81 -2.03 -5.63 5.98
C PRO A 81 -3.40 -4.97 5.78
N PHE A 82 -3.43 -3.90 5.00
CA PHE A 82 -4.67 -3.43 4.42
C PHE A 82 -5.30 -4.53 3.59
N GLN A 83 -6.62 -4.61 3.57
CA GLN A 83 -7.39 -5.49 2.69
C GLN A 83 -8.41 -4.64 1.95
N VAL A 84 -8.31 -4.61 0.63
CA VAL A 84 -9.16 -3.78 -0.23
C VAL A 84 -9.73 -4.65 -1.33
N GLN A 85 -11.06 -4.72 -1.40
CA GLN A 85 -11.72 -5.25 -2.58
C GLN A 85 -11.66 -4.19 -3.68
N VAL A 86 -10.97 -4.48 -4.77
CA VAL A 86 -11.00 -3.60 -5.94
C VAL A 86 -12.23 -3.97 -6.76
N VAL A 87 -13.09 -2.99 -6.99
CA VAL A 87 -14.32 -3.14 -7.78
C VAL A 87 -14.34 -2.10 -8.88
N GLU A 88 -14.92 -2.43 -10.02
CA GLU A 88 -15.22 -1.41 -11.02
C GLU A 88 -16.17 -0.36 -10.42
N PRO A 89 -15.91 0.94 -10.63
CA PRO A 89 -16.77 1.98 -10.12
C PRO A 89 -18.13 1.93 -10.84
N THR A 90 -19.21 1.61 -10.11
CA THR A 90 -20.56 1.58 -10.66
C THR A 90 -21.15 2.99 -10.77
N LEU A 91 -22.17 3.18 -11.62
CA LEU A 91 -22.93 4.44 -11.72
C LEU A 91 -23.51 4.89 -10.36
N GLU A 92 -23.88 3.95 -9.50
CA GLU A 92 -24.43 4.21 -8.15
C GLU A 92 -23.39 4.81 -7.21
N PHE A 93 -22.13 4.38 -7.31
CA PHE A 93 -21.01 4.94 -6.53
C PHE A 93 -20.85 6.46 -6.76
N PHE A 94 -21.04 6.92 -8.00
CA PHE A 94 -20.96 8.34 -8.34
C PHE A 94 -22.21 9.14 -7.96
N GLN A 95 -23.38 8.50 -7.90
CA GLN A 95 -24.63 9.16 -7.51
C GLN A 95 -24.70 9.45 -6.00
N GLY A 96 -24.08 8.61 -5.16
CA GLY A 96 -24.00 8.82 -3.71
C GLY A 96 -23.19 10.04 -3.27
N ARG A 97 -22.14 10.42 -4.02
CA ARG A 97 -21.28 11.59 -3.71
C ARG A 97 -21.82 12.94 -4.16
N ARG A 98 -22.95 12.99 -4.88
CA ARG A 98 -23.61 14.25 -5.27
C ARG A 98 -24.56 14.80 -4.21
N ARG A 99 -24.71 14.11 -3.07
CA ARG A 99 -25.58 14.51 -1.96
C ARG A 99 -24.78 14.68 -0.66
N GLU A 100 -23.70 15.45 -0.70
CA GLU A 100 -23.08 16.04 0.51
C GLU A 100 -22.64 17.47 0.19
#